data_AF-A0A2D4IZM3-F1
#
_entry.id   AF-A0A2D4IZM3-F1
#
_cell.length_a   1.000
_cell.length_b   1.000
_cell.length_c   1.000
_cell.angle_alpha   90.00
_cell.angle_beta   90.00
_cell.angle_gamma   90.00
#
_symmetry.space_group_name_H-M   'P 1'
#
loop_
_entity.id
_entity.type
_entity.pdbx_description
1 polymer ?
#
loop_
_entity_poly.entity_id
_entity_poly.type
_entity_poly.pdbx_seq_one_letter_code
_entity_poly.pdbx_strand_id
1 'polypeptide(L)'
;ELGPIPEALTHSSAEELAEAWDRAAAGALNRVVPLRPLIRRGSRAAPWFTRELGEMKRLKRRLESSWRISRSDSDRALVRAHVRAYLVAIKAEKRSHLTALIASSENRPAALFRVTRSLLHRDAREDPLEGRAEDFGQFLYDKIAQIREGFNFISDGPAEETRTGLETVIWEEFDPVTLEDVDRLLGGLRATTCLLDPCPSWLVLA
;
A
#
# COMPACT_ATOMS: atom_id res chain seq x y z
N GLU A 1 -25.88 15.77 21.49
CA GLU A 1 -25.65 16.27 22.86
C GLU A 1 -24.98 15.20 23.72
N LEU A 2 -23.67 15.30 23.93
CA LEU A 2 -22.94 14.47 24.90
C LEU A 2 -23.31 15.00 26.28
N GLY A 3 -23.96 14.18 27.11
CA GLY A 3 -24.45 14.57 28.44
C GLY A 3 -23.38 15.11 29.38
N PRO A 4 -23.76 15.64 30.56
CA PRO A 4 -22.84 16.24 31.51
C PRO A 4 -21.72 15.25 31.88
N ILE A 5 -20.49 15.76 31.91
CA ILE A 5 -19.29 15.00 32.27
C ILE A 5 -19.52 14.40 33.66
N PRO A 6 -19.43 13.07 33.83
CA PRO A 6 -19.64 12.44 35.13
C PRO A 6 -18.72 13.04 36.20
N GLU A 7 -19.28 13.48 37.34
CA GLU A 7 -18.53 14.04 38.49
C GLU A 7 -17.45 13.08 39.04
N ALA A 8 -17.52 11.80 38.71
CA ALA A 8 -16.47 10.82 39.01
C ALA A 8 -15.12 11.15 38.32
N LEU A 9 -15.12 11.95 37.25
CA LEU A 9 -13.92 12.30 36.48
C LEU A 9 -13.20 13.54 37.03
N THR A 10 -13.80 14.31 37.93
CA THR A 10 -13.22 15.55 38.46
C THR A 10 -12.29 15.35 39.66
N HIS A 11 -12.20 14.12 40.19
CA HIS A 11 -11.35 13.76 41.34
C HIS A 11 -10.25 12.73 41.01
N SER A 12 -10.23 12.21 39.79
CA SER A 12 -9.21 11.25 39.34
C SER A 12 -8.01 11.96 38.75
N SER A 13 -6.82 11.38 38.94
CA SER A 13 -5.61 11.90 38.31
C SER A 13 -5.68 11.71 36.80
N ALA A 14 -4.94 12.53 36.04
CA ALA A 14 -4.88 12.40 34.57
C ALA A 14 -4.43 10.99 34.12
N GLU A 15 -3.59 10.33 34.93
CA GLU A 15 -3.09 8.98 34.68
C GLU A 15 -4.22 7.95 34.81
N GLU A 16 -5.05 8.05 35.85
CA GLU A 16 -6.22 7.17 36.04
C GLU A 16 -7.25 7.29 34.91
N LEU A 17 -7.45 8.52 34.42
CA LEU A 17 -8.35 8.79 33.31
C LEU A 17 -7.82 8.25 31.98
N ALA A 18 -6.52 8.40 31.72
CA ALA A 18 -5.87 7.83 30.54
C ALA A 18 -5.97 6.31 30.53
N GLU A 19 -5.72 5.65 31.66
CA GLU A 19 -5.87 4.21 31.76
C GLU A 19 -7.32 3.74 31.57
N ALA A 20 -8.29 4.48 32.12
CA ALA A 20 -9.71 4.15 31.96
C ALA A 20 -10.14 4.25 30.48
N TRP A 21 -9.67 5.29 29.79
CA TRP A 21 -9.86 5.45 28.35
C TRP A 21 -9.22 4.31 27.56
N ASP A 22 -7.94 4.01 27.81
CA ASP A 22 -7.20 2.96 27.11
C ASP A 22 -7.86 1.59 27.28
N ARG A 23 -8.34 1.28 28.50
CA ARG A 23 -9.12 0.06 28.77
C ARG A 23 -10.42 0.01 27.97
N ALA A 24 -11.17 1.11 27.92
CA ALA A 24 -12.43 1.18 27.17
C ALA A 24 -12.21 1.08 25.66
N ALA A 25 -11.21 1.80 25.13
CA ALA A 25 -10.83 1.78 23.72
C ALA A 25 -10.32 0.40 23.29
N ALA A 26 -9.43 -0.22 24.07
CA ALA A 26 -8.94 -1.57 23.80
C ALA A 26 -10.09 -2.60 23.84
N GLY A 27 -11.02 -2.47 24.78
CA GLY A 27 -12.21 -3.32 24.87
C GLY A 27 -13.12 -3.19 23.65
N ALA A 28 -13.35 -1.97 23.17
CA ALA A 28 -14.12 -1.71 21.95
C ALA A 28 -13.42 -2.26 20.71
N LEU A 29 -12.10 -2.01 20.57
CA LEU A 29 -11.29 -2.52 19.47
C LEU A 29 -11.29 -4.05 19.44
N ASN A 30 -11.17 -4.73 20.57
CA ASN A 30 -11.17 -6.19 20.61
C ASN A 30 -12.54 -6.81 20.26
N ARG A 31 -13.65 -6.06 20.46
CA ARG A 31 -15.00 -6.49 20.03
C ARG A 31 -15.20 -6.35 18.53
N VAL A 32 -14.76 -5.23 17.95
CA VAL A 32 -14.97 -4.92 16.52
C VAL A 32 -13.92 -5.59 15.64
N VAL A 33 -12.68 -5.67 16.13
CA VAL A 33 -11.51 -6.21 15.42
C VAL A 33 -10.73 -7.14 16.35
N PRO A 34 -11.26 -8.33 16.67
CA PRO A 34 -10.55 -9.29 17.51
C PRO A 34 -9.23 -9.70 16.83
N LEU A 35 -8.15 -9.77 17.61
CA LEU A 35 -6.86 -10.25 17.11
C LEU A 35 -7.01 -11.69 16.61
N ARG A 36 -7.02 -11.85 15.29
CA ARG A 36 -7.01 -13.18 14.67
C ARG A 36 -5.56 -13.61 14.48
N PRO A 37 -5.16 -14.81 14.94
CA PRO A 37 -3.84 -15.34 14.62
C PRO A 37 -3.69 -15.39 13.10
N LEU A 38 -2.65 -14.72 12.59
CA LEU A 38 -2.34 -14.75 11.17
C LEU A 38 -1.95 -16.19 10.82
N ILE A 39 -2.85 -16.92 10.17
CA ILE A 39 -2.52 -18.21 9.55
C ILE A 39 -1.58 -17.88 8.39
N ARG A 40 -0.27 -17.84 8.67
CA ARG A 40 0.76 -17.87 7.63
C ARG A 40 0.64 -19.23 6.99
N ARG A 41 -0.17 -19.35 5.94
CA ARG A 41 -0.01 -20.42 4.96
C ARG A 41 1.42 -20.26 4.45
N GLY A 42 2.34 -21.03 5.03
CA GLY A 42 3.72 -21.03 4.59
C GLY A 42 3.71 -21.24 3.10
N SER A 43 4.20 -20.26 2.34
CA SER A 43 4.45 -20.45 0.92
C SER A 43 5.31 -21.70 0.83
N ARG A 44 4.74 -22.83 0.39
CA ARG A 44 5.51 -24.07 0.22
C ARG A 44 6.72 -23.69 -0.63
N ALA A 45 7.91 -23.77 -0.03
CA ALA A 45 9.13 -23.50 -0.76
C ALA A 45 9.13 -24.42 -1.99
N ALA A 46 9.46 -23.87 -3.14
CA ALA A 46 9.47 -24.66 -4.36
C ALA A 46 10.43 -25.85 -4.15
N PRO A 47 10.05 -27.10 -4.48
CA PRO A 47 10.88 -28.28 -4.16
C PRO A 47 12.28 -28.26 -4.78
N TRP A 48 12.46 -27.51 -5.87
CA TRP A 48 13.73 -27.30 -6.57
C TRP A 48 14.57 -26.12 -6.01
N PHE A 49 14.07 -25.39 -5.00
CA PHE A 49 14.75 -24.22 -4.47
C PHE A 49 15.74 -24.62 -3.37
N THR A 50 17.02 -24.64 -3.72
CA THR A 50 18.09 -25.07 -2.83
C THR A 50 18.57 -23.96 -1.88
N ARG A 51 19.36 -24.34 -0.87
CA ARG A 51 19.98 -23.40 0.07
C ARG A 51 20.94 -22.45 -0.65
N GLU A 52 21.69 -22.96 -1.62
CA GLU A 52 22.64 -22.22 -2.45
C GLU A 52 21.92 -21.12 -3.23
N LEU A 53 20.77 -21.42 -3.86
CA LEU A 53 19.93 -20.41 -4.51
C LEU A 53 19.43 -19.34 -3.51
N GLY A 54 19.14 -19.75 -2.27
CA GLY A 54 18.82 -18.84 -1.18
C GLY A 54 19.98 -17.91 -0.83
N GLU A 55 21.20 -18.43 -0.74
CA GLU A 55 22.43 -17.67 -0.49
C GLU A 55 22.73 -16.69 -1.63
N MET A 56 22.62 -17.13 -2.89
CA MET A 56 22.75 -16.26 -4.05
C MET A 56 21.72 -15.12 -4.04
N LYS A 57 20.46 -15.41 -3.66
CA LYS A 57 19.41 -14.39 -3.54
C LYS A 57 19.69 -13.39 -2.42
N ARG A 58 20.32 -13.82 -1.31
CA ARG A 58 20.78 -12.92 -0.24
C ARG A 58 21.95 -12.07 -0.71
N LEU A 59 22.94 -12.66 -1.38
CA LEU A 59 24.09 -11.94 -1.92
C LEU A 59 23.67 -10.88 -2.93
N LYS A 60 22.71 -11.19 -3.82
CA LYS A 60 22.12 -10.20 -4.75
C LYS A 60 21.66 -8.95 -4.02
N ARG A 61 20.90 -9.10 -2.92
CA ARG A 61 20.40 -7.96 -2.14
C ARG A 61 21.52 -7.15 -1.49
N ARG A 62 22.59 -7.82 -1.02
CA ARG A 62 23.77 -7.13 -0.47
C ARG A 62 24.50 -6.31 -1.53
N LEU A 63 24.73 -6.90 -2.71
CA LEU A 63 25.33 -6.20 -3.84
C LEU A 63 24.48 -5.01 -4.30
N GLU A 64 23.15 -5.18 -4.38
CA GLU A 64 22.23 -4.09 -4.70
C GLU A 64 22.24 -2.99 -3.65
N SER A 65 22.38 -3.32 -2.36
CA SER A 65 22.53 -2.33 -1.30
C SER A 65 23.85 -1.59 -1.38
N SER A 66 24.97 -2.28 -1.65
CA SER A 66 26.27 -1.65 -1.89
C SER A 66 26.20 -0.68 -3.06
N TRP A 67 25.64 -1.11 -4.20
CA TRP A 67 25.48 -0.27 -5.37
C TRP A 67 24.57 0.95 -5.13
N ARG A 68 23.52 0.83 -4.32
CA ARG A 68 22.67 1.97 -3.95
C ARG A 68 23.43 3.06 -3.19
N ILE A 69 24.43 2.67 -2.39
CA ILE A 69 25.28 3.58 -1.61
C ILE A 69 26.36 4.19 -2.51
N SER A 70 27.12 3.35 -3.22
CA SER A 70 28.28 3.81 -4.00
C SER A 70 27.92 4.47 -5.34
N ARG A 71 26.78 4.07 -5.94
CA ARG A 71 26.35 4.40 -7.31
C ARG A 71 27.42 4.17 -8.39
N SER A 72 28.40 3.31 -8.13
CA SER A 72 29.52 3.08 -9.04
C SER A 72 29.15 2.11 -10.18
N ASP A 73 29.76 2.29 -11.35
CA ASP A 73 29.58 1.37 -12.47
C ASP A 73 30.20 -0.01 -12.23
N SER A 74 31.25 -0.07 -11.41
CA SER A 74 31.86 -1.33 -10.96
C SER A 74 30.86 -2.16 -10.15
N ASP A 75 30.21 -1.57 -9.14
CA ASP A 75 29.20 -2.25 -8.35
C ASP A 75 27.98 -2.65 -9.19
N ARG A 76 27.60 -1.79 -10.14
CA ARG A 76 26.54 -2.11 -11.12
C ARG A 76 26.92 -3.31 -11.99
N ALA A 77 28.18 -3.44 -12.39
CA ALA A 77 28.68 -4.59 -13.15
C ALA A 77 28.65 -5.87 -12.29
N LEU A 78 29.03 -5.79 -11.01
CA LEU A 78 28.95 -6.91 -10.06
C LEU A 78 27.52 -7.40 -9.86
N VAL A 79 26.56 -6.49 -9.65
CA VAL A 79 25.13 -6.84 -9.54
C VAL A 79 24.67 -7.56 -10.81
N ARG A 80 24.99 -7.03 -11.99
CA ARG A 80 24.59 -7.64 -13.27
C ARG A 80 25.21 -9.02 -13.47
N ALA A 81 26.50 -9.17 -13.16
CA ALA A 81 27.19 -10.46 -13.25
C ALA A 81 26.55 -11.49 -12.30
N HIS A 82 26.28 -11.09 -11.06
CA HIS A 82 25.65 -11.96 -10.07
C HIS A 82 24.22 -12.36 -10.45
N VAL A 83 23.43 -11.43 -11.00
CA VAL A 83 22.09 -11.75 -11.52
C VAL A 83 22.16 -12.78 -12.65
N ARG A 84 23.11 -12.66 -13.58
CA ARG A 84 23.30 -13.66 -14.64
C ARG A 84 23.66 -15.03 -14.06
N ALA A 85 24.62 -15.09 -13.14
CA ALA A 85 25.01 -16.34 -12.48
C ALA A 85 23.83 -16.97 -11.74
N TYR A 86 23.04 -16.17 -11.03
CA TYR A 86 21.85 -16.62 -10.32
C TYR A 86 20.79 -17.20 -11.25
N LEU A 87 20.52 -16.57 -12.40
CA LEU A 87 19.57 -17.07 -13.39
C LEU A 87 20.03 -18.40 -14.01
N VAL A 88 21.33 -18.56 -14.26
CA VAL A 88 21.91 -19.82 -14.73
C VAL A 88 21.73 -20.91 -13.68
N ALA A 89 22.07 -20.63 -12.41
CA ALA A 89 21.89 -21.59 -11.31
C ALA A 89 20.43 -22.01 -11.13
N ILE A 90 19.47 -21.07 -11.19
CA ILE A 90 18.04 -21.40 -11.15
C ILE A 90 17.67 -22.37 -12.27
N LYS A 91 18.10 -22.09 -13.50
CA LYS A 91 17.78 -22.95 -14.65
C LYS A 91 18.39 -24.34 -14.48
N ALA A 92 19.61 -24.43 -13.98
CA ALA A 92 20.30 -25.68 -13.71
C ALA A 92 19.56 -26.52 -12.65
N GLU A 93 19.22 -25.93 -11.50
CA GLU A 93 18.50 -26.62 -10.42
C GLU A 93 17.11 -27.07 -10.85
N LYS A 94 16.37 -26.21 -11.56
CA LYS A 94 15.07 -26.60 -12.13
C LYS A 94 15.20 -27.77 -13.09
N ARG A 95 16.18 -27.73 -13.99
CA ARG A 95 16.44 -28.83 -14.93
C ARG A 95 16.79 -30.10 -14.17
N SER A 96 17.70 -30.04 -13.21
CA SER A 96 18.10 -31.18 -12.38
C SER A 96 16.90 -31.82 -11.68
N HIS A 97 16.09 -31.00 -11.00
CA HIS A 97 14.89 -31.46 -10.31
C HIS A 97 13.88 -32.13 -11.24
N LEU A 98 13.59 -31.51 -12.39
CA LEU A 98 12.63 -32.06 -13.35
C LEU A 98 13.15 -33.34 -14.00
N THR A 99 14.43 -33.41 -14.34
CA THR A 99 15.06 -34.63 -14.85
C THR A 99 14.96 -35.76 -13.82
N ALA A 100 15.27 -35.49 -12.55
CA ALA A 100 15.12 -36.48 -11.47
C ALA A 100 13.65 -36.91 -11.27
N LEU A 101 12.72 -35.97 -11.38
CA LEU A 101 11.28 -36.25 -11.28
C LEU A 101 10.77 -37.13 -12.42
N ILE A 102 11.26 -36.91 -13.64
CA ILE A 102 10.94 -37.76 -14.81
C ILE A 102 11.56 -39.15 -14.62
N ALA A 103 12.84 -39.24 -14.25
CA ALA A 103 13.53 -40.51 -14.03
C ALA A 103 12.87 -41.36 -12.91
N SER A 104 12.49 -40.73 -11.80
CA SER A 104 11.75 -41.41 -10.71
C SER A 104 10.32 -41.84 -11.09
N SER A 105 9.79 -41.32 -12.20
CA SER A 105 8.48 -41.68 -12.75
C SER A 105 8.58 -42.69 -13.90
N GLU A 106 9.78 -43.16 -14.22
CA GLU A 106 10.03 -44.24 -15.19
C GLU A 106 9.23 -45.48 -14.72
N ASN A 107 8.33 -45.99 -15.56
CA ASN A 107 7.31 -47.02 -15.26
C ASN A 107 6.00 -46.55 -14.58
N ARG A 108 5.75 -45.25 -14.44
CA ARG A 108 4.46 -44.69 -14.00
C ARG A 108 3.88 -43.74 -15.04
N PRO A 109 3.25 -44.25 -16.12
CA PRO A 109 2.79 -43.42 -17.24
C PRO A 109 1.85 -42.28 -16.78
N ALA A 110 0.92 -42.54 -15.86
CA ALA A 110 0.04 -41.51 -15.30
C ALA A 110 0.79 -40.39 -14.55
N ALA A 111 1.88 -40.72 -13.85
CA ALA A 111 2.71 -39.72 -13.16
C ALA A 111 3.52 -38.89 -14.18
N LEU A 112 4.06 -39.55 -15.19
CA LEU A 112 4.82 -38.92 -16.26
C LEU A 112 3.95 -37.96 -17.07
N PHE A 113 2.73 -38.36 -17.45
CA PHE A 113 1.75 -37.47 -18.10
C PHE A 113 1.37 -36.27 -17.23
N ARG A 114 1.24 -36.42 -15.91
CA ARG A 114 1.00 -35.28 -15.00
C ARG A 114 2.18 -34.29 -14.97
N VAL A 115 3.40 -34.81 -14.90
CA VAL A 115 4.62 -33.97 -14.92
C VAL A 115 4.73 -33.24 -16.25
N THR A 116 4.57 -33.94 -17.37
CA THR A 116 4.59 -33.35 -18.72
C THR A 116 3.48 -32.32 -18.90
N ARG A 117 2.26 -32.61 -18.43
CA ARG A 117 1.14 -31.65 -18.48
C ARG A 117 1.46 -30.39 -17.68
N SER A 118 2.02 -30.50 -16.48
CA SER A 118 2.44 -29.34 -15.65
C SER A 118 3.53 -28.48 -16.32
N LEU A 119 4.41 -29.10 -17.12
CA LEU A 119 5.47 -28.39 -17.84
C LEU A 119 4.98 -27.67 -19.10
N LEU A 120 4.08 -28.31 -19.86
CA LEU A 120 3.56 -27.79 -21.13
C LEU A 120 2.35 -26.87 -20.92
N HIS A 121 1.45 -27.28 -20.03
CA HIS A 121 0.34 -26.48 -19.57
C HIS A 121 0.75 -25.93 -18.22
N ARG A 122 1.46 -24.78 -18.28
CA ARG A 122 1.32 -23.81 -17.21
C ARG A 122 -0.18 -23.57 -17.18
N ASP A 123 -0.89 -24.15 -16.21
CA ASP A 123 -2.28 -23.79 -15.97
C ASP A 123 -2.29 -22.28 -16.14
N ALA A 124 -3.13 -21.79 -17.06
CA ALA A 124 -3.48 -20.40 -17.07
C ALA A 124 -4.06 -20.18 -15.67
N ARG A 125 -3.17 -19.90 -14.72
CA ARG A 125 -3.48 -19.02 -13.62
C ARG A 125 -3.87 -17.80 -14.40
N GLU A 126 -5.18 -17.68 -14.63
CA GLU A 126 -5.82 -16.39 -14.72
C GLU A 126 -5.09 -15.57 -13.68
N ASP A 127 -4.23 -14.68 -14.14
CA ASP A 127 -3.57 -13.79 -13.22
C ASP A 127 -4.78 -13.07 -12.64
N PRO A 128 -5.06 -13.16 -11.33
CA PRO A 128 -6.28 -12.53 -10.82
C PRO A 128 -6.27 -11.02 -11.15
N LEU A 129 -5.14 -10.46 -11.57
CA LEU A 129 -4.88 -9.09 -12.02
C LEU A 129 -5.05 -8.84 -13.52
N GLU A 130 -5.32 -9.84 -14.35
CA GLU A 130 -5.53 -9.68 -15.80
C GLU A 130 -6.74 -8.74 -16.02
N GLY A 131 -6.51 -7.59 -16.66
CA GLY A 131 -7.50 -6.50 -16.85
C GLY A 131 -7.57 -5.46 -15.71
N ARG A 132 -7.11 -5.78 -14.49
CA ARG A 132 -7.20 -4.84 -13.36
C ARG A 132 -6.21 -3.68 -13.42
N ALA A 133 -5.09 -3.85 -14.12
CA ALA A 133 -4.09 -2.79 -14.26
C ALA A 133 -4.57 -1.71 -15.24
N GLU A 134 -5.21 -2.15 -16.32
CA GLU A 134 -5.83 -1.31 -17.33
C GLU A 134 -7.02 -0.54 -16.72
N ASP A 135 -7.89 -1.23 -15.98
CA ASP A 135 -9.01 -0.59 -15.26
C ASP A 135 -8.53 0.45 -14.23
N PHE A 136 -7.47 0.11 -13.48
CA PHE A 136 -6.87 1.04 -12.52
C PHE A 136 -6.23 2.25 -13.21
N GLY A 137 -5.58 2.03 -14.36
CA GLY A 137 -5.03 3.10 -15.18
C GLY A 137 -6.13 4.03 -15.68
N GLN A 138 -7.23 3.48 -16.20
CA GLN A 138 -8.38 4.24 -16.68
C GLN A 138 -9.01 5.07 -15.55
N PHE A 139 -9.21 4.47 -14.38
CA PHE A 139 -9.71 5.19 -13.20
C PHE A 139 -8.85 6.42 -12.85
N LEU A 140 -7.51 6.30 -12.91
CA LEU A 140 -6.63 7.44 -12.63
C LEU A 140 -6.72 8.52 -13.71
N TYR A 141 -6.81 8.13 -14.98
CA TYR A 141 -7.04 9.08 -16.08
C TYR A 141 -8.34 9.84 -15.89
N ASP A 142 -9.44 9.14 -15.62
CA ASP A 142 -10.76 9.73 -15.43
C ASP A 142 -10.77 10.66 -14.21
N LYS A 143 -10.13 10.25 -13.11
CA LYS A 143 -10.00 11.07 -11.91
C LYS A 143 -9.21 12.36 -12.17
N ILE A 144 -8.12 12.29 -12.94
CA ILE A 144 -7.33 13.48 -13.31
C ILE A 144 -8.16 14.40 -14.21
N ALA A 145 -8.90 13.85 -15.17
CA ALA A 145 -9.78 14.63 -16.04
C ALA A 145 -10.87 15.36 -15.23
N GLN A 146 -11.54 14.65 -14.32
CA GLN A 146 -12.56 15.20 -13.43
C GLN A 146 -12.01 16.32 -12.53
N ILE A 147 -10.80 16.14 -11.99
CA ILE A 147 -10.14 17.19 -11.18
C ILE A 147 -9.86 18.43 -12.05
N ARG A 148 -9.35 18.24 -13.27
CA ARG A 148 -9.07 19.35 -14.21
C ARG A 148 -10.35 20.09 -14.62
N GLU A 149 -11.43 19.37 -14.90
CA GLU A 149 -12.74 19.97 -15.17
C GLU A 149 -13.28 20.74 -13.96
N GLY A 150 -13.09 20.20 -12.74
CA GLY A 150 -13.46 20.89 -11.50
C GLY A 150 -12.76 22.24 -11.30
N PHE A 151 -11.56 22.43 -11.85
CA PHE A 151 -10.86 23.72 -11.82
C PHE A 151 -11.37 24.73 -12.85
N ASN A 152 -12.01 24.29 -13.93
CA ASN A 152 -12.56 25.20 -14.95
C ASN A 152 -13.80 25.96 -14.46
N PHE A 153 -14.46 25.52 -13.38
CA PHE A 153 -15.58 26.24 -12.76
C PHE A 153 -15.18 27.55 -12.06
N ILE A 154 -13.88 27.80 -11.85
CA ILE A 154 -13.40 29.09 -11.32
C ILE A 154 -13.24 30.13 -12.45
N SER A 155 -13.42 29.73 -13.72
CA SER A 155 -13.16 30.59 -14.88
C SER A 155 -14.35 31.45 -15.35
N ASP A 156 -15.52 31.39 -14.71
CA ASP A 156 -16.62 32.36 -14.97
C ASP A 156 -16.42 33.65 -14.14
N GLY A 157 -15.19 34.14 -14.10
CA GLY A 157 -14.90 35.56 -13.84
C GLY A 157 -15.09 36.34 -15.15
N PRO A 158 -15.50 37.61 -15.10
CA PRO A 158 -15.81 38.38 -16.30
C PRO A 158 -14.60 38.42 -17.25
N ALA A 159 -14.92 38.34 -18.54
CA ALA A 159 -14.00 38.26 -19.65
C ALA A 159 -12.85 39.28 -19.58
N GLU A 160 -11.65 38.81 -19.93
CA GLU A 160 -10.52 39.61 -20.43
C GLU A 160 -10.21 40.89 -19.63
N GLU A 161 -9.82 40.74 -18.37
CA GLU A 161 -9.04 41.78 -17.71
C GLU A 161 -7.59 41.68 -18.18
N THR A 162 -7.25 42.65 -19.02
CA THR A 162 -5.89 43.02 -19.38
C THR A 162 -5.02 42.99 -18.12
N ARG A 163 -3.86 42.33 -18.16
CA ARG A 163 -2.89 42.30 -17.05
C ARG A 163 -2.34 43.69 -16.76
N THR A 164 -3.14 44.54 -16.12
CA THR A 164 -2.70 45.78 -15.48
C THR A 164 -2.30 45.44 -14.06
N GLY A 165 -0.98 45.44 -13.82
CA GLY A 165 -0.38 45.52 -12.49
C GLY A 165 -0.67 44.34 -11.57
N LEU A 166 0.38 43.65 -11.12
CA LEU A 166 0.30 42.93 -9.86
C LEU A 166 0.11 43.99 -8.78
N GLU A 167 -1.13 44.35 -8.45
CA GLU A 167 -1.42 45.01 -7.20
C GLU A 167 -0.95 44.05 -6.10
N THR A 168 0.10 44.44 -5.41
CA THR A 168 0.53 43.78 -4.19
C THR A 168 -0.59 43.98 -3.18
N VAL A 169 -1.53 43.04 -3.10
CA VAL A 169 -2.58 43.06 -2.08
C VAL A 169 -1.88 42.81 -0.75
N ILE A 170 -1.63 43.89 0.00
CA ILE A 170 -1.13 43.82 1.36
C ILE A 170 -2.34 43.52 2.24
N TRP A 171 -2.46 42.26 2.66
CA TRP A 171 -3.45 41.83 3.64
C TRP A 171 -2.97 42.24 5.03
N GLU A 172 -3.48 43.37 5.53
CA GLU A 172 -3.12 43.88 6.87
C GLU A 172 -3.94 43.23 7.99
N GLU A 173 -5.17 42.76 7.70
CA GLU A 173 -6.07 42.15 8.66
C GLU A 173 -6.90 41.03 8.02
N PHE A 174 -7.30 40.05 8.83
CA PHE A 174 -8.23 39.00 8.41
C PHE A 174 -9.64 39.38 8.84
N ASP A 175 -10.61 39.14 7.95
CA ASP A 175 -12.01 39.24 8.34
C ASP A 175 -12.32 38.24 9.47
N PRO A 176 -13.05 38.66 10.52
CA PRO A 176 -13.43 37.77 11.61
C PRO A 176 -14.34 36.65 11.08
N VAL A 177 -13.99 35.41 11.40
CA VAL A 177 -14.79 34.23 11.03
C VAL A 177 -16.10 34.25 11.82
N THR A 178 -17.24 34.21 11.13
CA THR A 178 -18.55 34.11 11.76
C THR A 178 -18.92 32.64 12.05
N LEU A 179 -19.87 32.40 12.95
CA LEU A 179 -20.38 31.04 13.20
C LEU A 179 -21.00 30.42 11.94
N GLU A 180 -21.67 31.24 11.12
CA GLU A 180 -22.23 30.80 9.84
C GLU A 180 -21.15 30.37 8.85
N ASP A 181 -19.97 31.03 8.87
CA ASP A 181 -18.83 30.62 8.05
C ASP A 181 -18.28 29.26 8.49
N VAL A 182 -18.20 29.03 9.80
CA VAL A 182 -17.78 27.75 10.37
C VAL A 182 -18.77 26.65 9.99
N ASP A 183 -20.07 26.87 10.15
CA ASP A 183 -21.11 25.89 9.81
C ASP A 183 -21.13 25.57 8.32
N ARG A 184 -20.99 26.59 7.47
CA ARG A 184 -20.90 26.44 6.01
C ARG A 184 -19.67 25.63 5.61
N LEU A 185 -18.52 25.89 6.24
CA LEU A 185 -17.28 25.15 5.99
C LEU A 185 -17.44 23.70 6.43
N LEU A 186 -17.88 23.46 7.67
CA LEU A 186 -18.08 22.13 8.22
C LEU A 186 -19.08 21.32 7.38
N GLY A 187 -20.19 21.92 6.96
CA GLY A 187 -21.19 21.26 6.10
C GLY A 187 -20.69 20.91 4.69
N GLY A 188 -19.67 21.63 4.19
CA GLY A 188 -19.05 21.36 2.88
C GLY A 188 -17.91 20.36 2.91
N LEU A 189 -17.37 20.01 4.09
CA LEU A 189 -16.27 19.06 4.22
C LEU A 189 -16.77 17.64 3.98
N ARG A 190 -16.01 16.88 3.19
CA ARG A 190 -16.18 15.43 3.15
C ARG A 190 -15.70 14.88 4.49
N ALA A 191 -16.47 13.96 5.09
CA ALA A 191 -16.08 13.22 6.29
C ALA A 191 -14.93 12.24 5.99
N THR A 192 -13.78 12.79 5.63
CA THR A 192 -12.54 12.04 5.45
C THR A 192 -11.79 12.10 6.76
N THR A 193 -11.36 10.94 7.24
CA THR A 193 -10.52 10.86 8.43
C THR A 193 -9.35 9.93 8.16
N CYS A 194 -8.19 10.25 8.72
CA CYS A 194 -7.03 9.40 8.74
C CYS A 194 -6.75 8.90 10.17
N LEU A 195 -5.95 7.83 10.29
CA LEU A 195 -5.62 7.21 11.57
C LEU A 195 -4.78 8.10 12.50
N LEU A 196 -4.26 9.21 11.99
CA LEU A 196 -3.48 10.20 12.74
C LEU A 196 -4.33 11.40 13.16
N ASP A 197 -5.62 11.45 12.77
CA ASP A 197 -6.48 12.55 13.17
C ASP A 197 -6.79 12.43 14.67
N PRO A 198 -6.57 13.50 15.46
CA PRO A 198 -6.85 13.48 16.89
C PRO A 198 -8.35 13.38 17.21
N CYS A 199 -9.21 13.77 16.27
CA CYS A 199 -10.65 13.65 16.38
C CYS A 199 -11.22 13.35 14.99
N PRO A 200 -12.03 12.29 14.81
CA PRO A 200 -12.52 11.95 13.50
C PRO A 200 -13.63 12.90 13.04
N SER A 201 -13.65 13.22 11.75
CA SER A 201 -14.54 14.25 11.17
C SER A 201 -16.03 14.02 11.43
N TRP A 202 -16.49 12.78 11.56
CA TRP A 202 -17.88 12.46 11.90
C TRP A 202 -18.29 12.84 13.34
N LEU A 203 -17.33 13.07 14.24
CA LEU A 203 -17.58 13.44 15.64
C LEU A 203 -17.69 14.97 15.81
N VAL A 204 -17.15 15.72 14.85
CA VAL A 204 -17.26 17.19 14.77
C VAL A 204 -18.54 17.63 14.04
N LEU A 205 -19.06 16.78 13.16
CA LEU A 205 -20.24 17.04 12.33
C LEU A 205 -21.56 16.53 12.94
N ALA A 206 -21.56 16.04 14.19
CA ALA A 206 -22.70 15.43 14.89
C ALA A 206 -23.22 16.31 16.04
#